data_AF-A0A1I4I313-F1
#
_entry.id   AF-A0A1I4I313-F1
#
_cell.length_a   1.000
_cell.length_b   1.000
_cell.length_c   1.000
_cell.angle_alpha   90.00
_cell.angle_beta   90.00
_cell.angle_gamma   90.00
#
_symmetry.space_group_name_H-M   'P 1'
#
loop_
_entity.id
_entity.type
_entity.pdbx_description
1 polymer ?
#
loop_
_entity_poly.entity_id
_entity_poly.type
_entity_poly.pdbx_seq_one_letter_code
_entity_poly.pdbx_strand_id
1 'polypeptide(L)'
;MSFISYAQNGEDVLLWRALQHVENGFYIDVGANDPEQHSVTKAFYQRGWHGINIEPLPSFRAAFLAERPRDLTLTVAAGAAEGQITLFDVPDVNGWASTDAAVAAAHQAEGYAVVEQTVPLRTLAAICREHVRGPVHFLKIDVEGFEGEVLRGMDWSVCRPWIVVVEATLPNSRVSNHASWEQLVAGHGYTFRYFDGLNRYYVADEHAELGEQLTVQANVFDDYISHHLDKAWRQAEAAGQRVAEQQAEAQAEAAQAAQRAADLEGALQDARRQTRLAVDEAAQLQAELHQTEQRALDFEAELHRSAAWAGGLEQKLLAMQASSSWRLTAPLRLLCRRGEGSLLSLARRRARGAVRRAARWLSSRQALRRLLLPLLARFPATQARVLRALAAAKGGGGLVQHAPDLPYQLRELPLSARQVLADLRRAHQPTEH
;
A
#
# COMPACT_ATOMS: atom_id res chain seq x y z
N MET A 1 -27.04 24.85 -14.69
CA MET A 1 -27.15 24.10 -13.42
C MET A 1 -28.46 24.53 -12.81
N SER A 2 -29.28 23.59 -12.35
CA SER A 2 -30.56 23.88 -11.72
C SER A 2 -30.38 24.80 -10.50
N PHE A 3 -31.38 25.65 -10.24
CA PHE A 3 -31.43 26.47 -9.03
C PHE A 3 -31.57 25.57 -7.79
N ILE A 4 -30.80 25.85 -6.74
CA ILE A 4 -30.87 25.09 -5.49
C ILE A 4 -31.68 25.94 -4.52
N SER A 5 -32.87 25.45 -4.18
CA SER A 5 -33.79 26.09 -3.24
C SER A 5 -33.47 25.67 -1.81
N TYR A 6 -33.35 26.65 -0.93
CA TYR A 6 -33.13 26.47 0.51
C TYR A 6 -34.40 26.72 1.33
N ALA A 7 -35.42 27.33 0.72
CA ALA A 7 -36.67 27.68 1.36
C ALA A 7 -37.59 26.47 1.58
N GLN A 8 -38.52 26.58 2.54
CA GLN A 8 -39.45 25.49 2.88
C GLN A 8 -40.52 25.26 1.83
N ASN A 9 -41.07 26.34 1.27
CA ASN A 9 -42.23 26.32 0.40
C ASN A 9 -41.93 26.89 -1.00
N GLY A 10 -40.64 26.91 -1.38
CA GLY A 10 -40.18 27.39 -2.69
C GLY A 10 -40.26 28.92 -2.87
N GLU A 11 -40.26 29.67 -1.76
CA GLU A 11 -40.31 31.13 -1.77
C GLU A 11 -39.15 31.75 -2.55
N ASP A 12 -37.95 31.20 -2.35
CA ASP A 12 -36.74 31.63 -3.02
C ASP A 12 -36.77 31.35 -4.53
N VAL A 13 -37.45 30.28 -4.98
CA VAL A 13 -37.66 29.97 -6.39
C VAL A 13 -38.57 31.00 -7.05
N LEU A 14 -39.69 31.35 -6.40
CA LEU A 14 -40.62 32.36 -6.91
C LEU A 14 -39.97 33.74 -6.97
N LEU A 15 -39.25 34.12 -5.91
CA LEU A 15 -38.48 35.36 -5.90
C LEU A 15 -37.41 35.33 -7.00
N TRP A 16 -36.71 34.20 -7.20
CA TRP A 16 -35.68 34.08 -8.22
C TRP A 16 -36.27 34.22 -9.63
N ARG A 17 -37.44 33.62 -9.89
CA ARG A 17 -38.15 33.78 -11.17
C ARG A 17 -38.35 35.26 -11.51
N ALA A 18 -38.77 36.07 -10.53
CA ALA A 18 -38.99 37.49 -10.71
C ALA A 18 -37.69 38.31 -10.77
N LEU A 19 -36.68 37.95 -9.99
CA LEU A 19 -35.52 38.80 -9.70
C LEU A 19 -34.18 38.34 -10.28
N GLN A 20 -34.12 37.20 -10.99
CA GLN A 20 -32.86 36.65 -11.53
C GLN A 20 -32.09 37.58 -12.48
N HIS A 21 -32.75 38.61 -13.02
CA HIS A 21 -32.13 39.63 -13.88
C HIS A 21 -31.35 40.70 -13.07
N VAL A 22 -31.51 40.74 -11.75
CA VAL A 22 -30.81 41.65 -10.85
C VAL A 22 -29.48 41.04 -10.41
N GLU A 23 -28.40 41.76 -10.68
CA GLU A 23 -27.06 41.41 -10.21
C GLU A 23 -26.78 42.02 -8.83
N ASN A 24 -26.26 41.22 -7.89
CA ASN A 24 -25.87 41.66 -6.55
C ASN A 24 -26.96 42.44 -5.81
N GLY A 25 -28.21 41.96 -5.88
CA GLY A 25 -29.34 42.59 -5.24
C GLY A 25 -29.26 42.57 -3.71
N PHE A 26 -30.26 43.22 -3.10
CA PHE A 26 -30.34 43.48 -1.67
C PHE A 26 -31.66 43.00 -1.08
N TYR A 27 -31.61 42.26 0.02
CA TYR A 27 -32.79 41.77 0.74
C TYR A 27 -32.80 42.22 2.19
N ILE A 28 -34.00 42.18 2.79
CA ILE A 28 -34.18 42.26 4.24
C ILE A 28 -34.98 41.03 4.65
N ASP A 29 -34.48 40.30 5.64
CA ASP A 29 -35.05 39.07 6.16
C ASP A 29 -35.37 39.25 7.64
N VAL A 30 -36.66 39.35 7.98
CA VAL A 30 -37.13 39.54 9.35
C VAL A 30 -37.62 38.21 9.90
N GLY A 31 -36.96 37.73 10.95
CA GLY A 31 -37.09 36.35 11.44
C GLY A 31 -36.23 35.39 10.62
N ALA A 32 -34.99 35.79 10.36
CA ALA A 32 -34.09 35.07 9.46
C ALA A 32 -33.69 33.66 9.96
N ASN A 33 -33.79 33.40 11.27
CA ASN A 33 -33.58 32.09 11.90
C ASN A 33 -32.25 31.41 11.52
N ASP A 34 -32.24 30.35 10.70
CA ASP A 34 -31.03 29.63 10.32
C ASP A 34 -30.43 30.19 9.00
N PRO A 35 -29.08 30.39 8.90
CA PRO A 35 -28.44 30.94 7.71
C PRO A 35 -28.49 30.04 6.47
N GLU A 36 -28.91 28.78 6.60
CA GLU A 36 -28.97 27.80 5.54
C GLU A 36 -30.31 27.06 5.49
N GLN A 37 -30.75 26.50 6.61
CA GLN A 37 -31.96 25.68 6.67
C GLN A 37 -33.18 26.57 6.53
N HIS A 38 -34.07 26.22 5.60
CA HIS A 38 -35.34 26.94 5.41
C HIS A 38 -35.16 28.41 4.99
N SER A 39 -33.94 28.81 4.61
CA SER A 39 -33.61 30.20 4.32
C SER A 39 -34.08 30.63 2.95
N VAL A 40 -35.00 31.60 2.90
CA VAL A 40 -35.47 32.25 1.67
C VAL A 40 -34.35 33.05 0.98
N THR A 41 -33.36 33.50 1.76
CA THR A 41 -32.28 34.35 1.26
C THR A 41 -31.00 33.56 0.91
N LYS A 42 -30.91 32.26 1.22
CA LYS A 42 -29.64 31.51 1.05
C LYS A 42 -29.21 31.38 -0.39
N ALA A 43 -30.14 31.06 -1.28
CA ALA A 43 -29.88 30.92 -2.71
C ALA A 43 -29.42 32.24 -3.37
N PHE A 44 -29.96 33.39 -2.93
CA PHE A 44 -29.58 34.71 -3.42
C PHE A 44 -28.16 35.08 -3.01
N TYR A 45 -27.83 34.90 -1.74
CA TYR A 45 -26.49 35.18 -1.22
C TYR A 45 -25.40 34.38 -1.95
N GLN A 46 -25.64 33.10 -2.24
CA GLN A 46 -24.70 32.27 -3.02
C GLN A 46 -24.43 32.83 -4.42
N ARG A 47 -25.33 33.70 -4.92
CA ARG A 47 -25.27 34.36 -6.23
C ARG A 47 -24.82 35.82 -6.12
N GLY A 48 -24.13 36.19 -5.05
CA GLY A 48 -23.50 37.51 -4.87
C GLY A 48 -24.39 38.56 -4.21
N TRP A 49 -25.66 38.23 -3.92
CA TRP A 49 -26.52 39.12 -3.15
C TRP A 49 -26.04 39.23 -1.70
N HIS A 50 -26.51 40.27 -1.03
CA HIS A 50 -26.27 40.50 0.39
C HIS A 50 -27.43 41.31 0.97
N GLY A 51 -27.62 41.27 2.29
CA GLY A 51 -28.74 41.97 2.89
C GLY A 51 -28.64 42.14 4.39
N ILE A 52 -29.80 42.37 5.00
CA ILE A 52 -29.93 42.45 6.46
C ILE A 52 -30.71 41.23 6.94
N ASN A 53 -30.11 40.47 7.86
CA ASN A 53 -30.78 39.41 8.59
C ASN A 53 -31.14 39.94 9.98
N ILE A 54 -32.41 39.97 10.32
CA ILE A 54 -32.91 40.38 11.64
C ILE A 54 -33.36 39.11 12.36
N GLU A 55 -32.56 38.69 13.34
CA GLU A 55 -32.77 37.47 14.11
C GLU A 55 -32.49 37.75 15.59
N PRO A 56 -33.52 37.85 16.45
CA PRO A 56 -33.35 38.25 17.85
C PRO A 56 -32.61 37.23 18.71
N LEU A 57 -32.61 35.94 18.37
CA LEU A 57 -31.99 34.90 19.19
C LEU A 57 -30.46 34.87 18.99
N PRO A 58 -29.66 35.08 20.05
CA PRO A 58 -28.20 35.10 19.96
C PRO A 58 -27.58 33.77 19.50
N SER A 59 -28.28 32.65 19.67
CA SER A 59 -27.85 31.30 19.25
C SER A 59 -27.53 31.23 17.76
N PHE A 60 -28.28 31.94 16.92
CA PHE A 60 -28.06 31.95 15.46
C PHE A 60 -26.95 32.90 15.00
N ARG A 61 -26.60 33.89 15.83
CA ARG A 61 -25.64 34.95 15.44
C ARG A 61 -24.30 34.39 14.98
N ALA A 62 -23.76 33.41 15.71
CA ALA A 62 -22.45 32.83 15.38
C ALA A 62 -22.47 32.13 14.02
N ALA A 63 -23.54 31.39 13.72
CA ALA A 63 -23.72 30.70 12.44
C ALA A 63 -23.82 31.70 11.28
N PHE A 64 -24.63 32.76 11.43
CA PHE A 64 -24.70 33.84 10.44
C PHE A 64 -23.35 34.49 10.17
N LEU A 65 -22.58 34.84 11.21
CA LEU A 65 -21.27 35.49 11.02
C LEU A 65 -20.27 34.58 10.31
N ALA A 66 -20.36 33.25 10.53
CA ALA A 66 -19.49 32.28 9.87
C ALA A 66 -19.89 32.02 8.42
N GLU A 67 -21.18 31.85 8.14
CA GLU A 67 -21.69 31.39 6.84
C GLU A 67 -22.10 32.53 5.90
N ARG A 68 -22.48 33.68 6.48
CA ARG A 68 -23.08 34.83 5.79
C ARG A 68 -22.29 36.12 6.00
N PRO A 69 -20.94 36.14 5.91
CA PRO A 69 -20.14 37.33 6.26
C PRO A 69 -20.39 38.59 5.41
N ARG A 70 -21.06 38.51 4.25
CA ARG A 70 -21.48 39.70 3.49
C ARG A 70 -22.77 40.33 4.02
N ASP A 71 -23.57 39.57 4.76
CA ASP A 71 -24.81 40.06 5.33
C ASP A 71 -24.54 40.86 6.60
N LEU A 72 -25.40 41.84 6.87
CA LEU A 72 -25.50 42.47 8.16
C LEU A 72 -26.49 41.70 9.04
N THR A 73 -26.00 41.00 10.06
CA THR A 73 -26.86 40.29 11.03
C THR A 73 -27.08 41.12 12.29
N LEU A 74 -28.34 41.51 12.52
CA LEU A 74 -28.80 42.27 13.68
C LEU A 74 -29.49 41.35 14.69
N THR A 75 -28.96 41.30 15.91
CA THR A 75 -29.52 40.51 17.02
C THR A 75 -30.55 41.35 17.79
N VAL A 76 -31.65 41.65 17.11
CA VAL A 76 -32.76 42.48 17.60
C VAL A 76 -34.07 41.91 17.06
N ALA A 77 -35.17 42.16 17.75
CA ALA A 77 -36.51 41.97 17.20
C ALA A 77 -36.93 43.20 16.39
N ALA A 78 -37.82 43.02 15.42
CA ALA A 78 -38.47 44.11 14.70
C ALA A 78 -39.91 44.30 15.21
N GLY A 79 -40.37 45.55 15.36
CA GLY A 79 -41.74 45.85 15.80
C GLY A 79 -42.14 47.30 15.62
N ALA A 80 -43.27 47.70 16.22
CA ALA A 80 -43.90 49.00 15.98
C ALA A 80 -43.16 50.20 16.60
N ALA A 81 -42.30 49.97 17.59
CA ALA A 81 -41.55 51.01 18.29
C ALA A 81 -40.19 50.50 18.76
N GLU A 82 -39.26 51.43 19.02
CA GLU A 82 -37.99 51.12 19.67
C GLU A 82 -38.21 50.74 21.14
N GLY A 83 -37.46 49.76 21.65
CA GLY A 83 -37.57 49.35 23.05
C GLY A 83 -36.92 48.00 23.35
N GLN A 84 -37.60 47.20 24.17
CA GLN A 84 -37.24 45.82 24.46
C GLN A 84 -38.50 44.96 24.39
N ILE A 85 -38.33 43.69 24.02
CA ILE A 85 -39.40 42.70 24.00
C ILE A 85 -38.91 41.39 24.62
N THR A 86 -39.80 40.66 25.27
CA THR A 86 -39.51 39.31 25.78
C THR A 86 -39.94 38.29 24.75
N LEU A 87 -39.04 37.38 24.43
CA LEU A 87 -39.28 36.20 23.61
C LEU A 87 -39.29 34.95 24.48
N PHE A 88 -40.14 34.01 24.14
CA PHE A 88 -40.23 32.69 24.72
C PHE A 88 -39.73 31.69 23.68
N ASP A 89 -38.49 31.23 23.86
CA ASP A 89 -37.81 30.30 22.96
C ASP A 89 -37.99 28.85 23.41
N VAL A 90 -38.03 27.93 22.45
CA VAL A 90 -37.98 26.48 22.67
C VAL A 90 -36.69 25.97 22.05
N PRO A 91 -35.58 25.88 22.81
CA PRO A 91 -34.25 25.62 22.23
C PRO A 91 -34.13 24.32 21.44
N ASP A 92 -35.00 23.35 21.73
CA ASP A 92 -35.03 22.05 21.05
C ASP A 92 -35.73 22.10 19.67
N VAL A 93 -36.44 23.20 19.35
CA VAL A 93 -37.23 23.34 18.12
C VAL A 93 -37.01 24.72 17.48
N ASN A 94 -36.27 24.74 16.37
CA ASN A 94 -36.00 25.97 15.62
C ASN A 94 -37.30 26.56 15.05
N GLY A 95 -37.44 27.89 15.13
CA GLY A 95 -38.57 28.63 14.57
C GLY A 95 -39.79 28.71 15.48
N TRP A 96 -39.77 28.21 16.72
CA TRP A 96 -40.93 28.28 17.63
C TRP A 96 -40.88 29.43 18.64
N ALA A 97 -39.92 30.35 18.49
CA ALA A 97 -39.79 31.48 19.38
C ALA A 97 -40.97 32.44 19.18
N SER A 98 -41.70 32.74 20.25
CA SER A 98 -42.89 33.59 20.21
C SER A 98 -42.81 34.73 21.22
N THR A 99 -43.52 35.82 20.95
CA THR A 99 -43.77 36.89 21.93
C THR A 99 -44.97 36.60 22.83
N ASP A 100 -45.76 35.56 22.54
CA ASP A 100 -46.99 35.24 23.26
C ASP A 100 -46.74 34.26 24.42
N ALA A 101 -46.93 34.73 25.65
CA ALA A 101 -46.81 33.91 26.85
C ALA A 101 -47.81 32.74 26.90
N ALA A 102 -48.95 32.83 26.21
CA ALA A 102 -49.92 31.73 26.12
C ALA A 102 -49.39 30.60 25.23
N VAL A 103 -48.69 30.91 24.14
CA VAL A 103 -48.02 29.93 23.28
C VAL A 103 -46.90 29.22 24.06
N ALA A 104 -46.11 29.99 24.79
CA ALA A 104 -45.09 29.46 25.71
C ALA A 104 -45.68 28.48 26.74
N ALA A 105 -46.79 28.85 27.39
CA ALA A 105 -47.47 28.00 28.35
C ALA A 105 -48.03 26.71 27.72
N ALA A 106 -48.52 26.77 26.47
CA ALA A 106 -48.96 25.59 25.74
C ALA A 106 -47.81 24.62 25.46
N HIS A 107 -46.65 25.12 24.99
CA HIS A 107 -45.47 24.29 24.76
C HIS A 107 -44.90 23.69 26.06
N GLN A 108 -44.92 24.45 27.17
CA GLN A 108 -44.57 23.90 28.48
C GLN A 108 -45.51 22.76 28.90
N ALA A 109 -46.81 22.90 28.64
CA ALA A 109 -47.79 21.84 28.94
C ALA A 109 -47.60 20.58 28.08
N GLU A 110 -47.04 20.74 26.88
CA GLU A 110 -46.63 19.63 25.98
C GLU A 110 -45.29 18.99 26.38
N GLY A 111 -44.59 19.56 27.38
CA GLY A 111 -43.35 19.01 27.95
C GLY A 111 -42.06 19.62 27.38
N TYR A 112 -42.16 20.69 26.58
CA TYR A 112 -40.99 21.39 26.06
C TYR A 112 -40.39 22.35 27.09
N ALA A 113 -39.06 22.46 27.10
CA ALA A 113 -38.36 23.49 27.86
C ALA A 113 -38.54 24.85 27.16
N VAL A 114 -39.03 25.84 27.89
CA VAL A 114 -39.17 27.21 27.40
C VAL A 114 -38.19 28.13 28.13
N VAL A 115 -37.48 28.96 27.37
CA VAL A 115 -36.53 29.95 27.88
C VAL A 115 -37.05 31.34 27.56
N GLU A 116 -37.14 32.18 28.60
CA GLU A 116 -37.48 33.60 28.44
C GLU A 116 -36.22 34.41 28.15
N GLN A 117 -36.27 35.25 27.13
CA GLN A 117 -35.17 36.13 26.78
C GLN A 117 -35.67 37.52 26.38
N THR A 118 -35.19 38.54 27.09
CA THR A 118 -35.44 39.94 26.71
C THR A 118 -34.41 40.40 25.70
N VAL A 119 -34.87 40.89 24.56
CA VAL A 119 -34.04 41.36 23.44
C VAL A 119 -34.38 42.81 23.07
N PRO A 120 -33.46 43.56 22.45
CA PRO A 120 -33.76 44.87 21.91
C PRO A 120 -34.82 44.77 20.81
N LEU A 121 -35.76 45.72 20.80
CA LEU A 121 -36.78 45.89 19.78
C LEU A 121 -36.47 47.15 18.97
N ARG A 122 -36.48 47.05 17.64
CA ARG A 122 -36.26 48.18 16.73
C ARG A 122 -37.34 48.26 15.67
N THR A 123 -37.57 49.45 15.14
CA THR A 123 -38.45 49.65 13.98
C THR A 123 -37.70 49.33 12.68
N LEU A 124 -38.39 48.76 11.69
CA LEU A 124 -37.81 48.58 10.35
C LEU A 124 -37.41 49.93 9.75
N ALA A 125 -38.17 51.00 10.01
CA ALA A 125 -37.82 52.35 9.57
C ALA A 125 -36.44 52.81 10.10
N ALA A 126 -36.14 52.56 11.38
CA ALA A 126 -34.84 52.93 11.97
C ALA A 126 -33.70 52.07 11.40
N ILE A 127 -33.90 50.76 11.29
CA ILE A 127 -32.92 49.84 10.69
C ILE A 127 -32.60 50.25 9.24
N CYS A 128 -33.62 50.56 8.45
CA CYS A 128 -33.45 50.96 7.07
C CYS A 128 -32.72 52.30 6.94
N ARG A 129 -33.10 53.32 7.73
CA ARG A 129 -32.36 54.61 7.78
C ARG A 129 -30.88 54.41 8.07
N GLU A 130 -30.57 53.50 8.99
CA GLU A 130 -29.21 53.27 9.42
C GLU A 130 -28.39 52.50 8.39
N HIS A 131 -28.95 51.48 7.74
CA HIS A 131 -28.15 50.48 7.01
C HIS A 131 -28.45 50.39 5.51
N VAL A 132 -29.64 50.77 5.05
CA VAL A 132 -30.01 50.69 3.64
C VAL A 132 -29.46 51.92 2.90
N ARG A 133 -28.87 51.71 1.72
CA ARG A 133 -28.26 52.76 0.88
C ARG A 133 -28.73 52.76 -0.56
N GLY A 134 -29.50 51.76 -0.96
CA GLY A 134 -29.92 51.54 -2.33
C GLY A 134 -31.24 50.76 -2.39
N PRO A 135 -31.61 50.24 -3.56
CA PRO A 135 -32.86 49.51 -3.74
C PRO A 135 -32.88 48.24 -2.86
N VAL A 136 -34.00 48.03 -2.18
CA VAL A 136 -34.32 46.76 -1.54
C VAL A 136 -35.18 45.99 -2.53
N HIS A 137 -34.74 44.80 -2.93
CA HIS A 137 -35.40 44.05 -3.99
C HIS A 137 -36.48 43.15 -3.41
N PHE A 138 -36.28 42.60 -2.21
CA PHE A 138 -37.37 42.01 -1.46
C PHE A 138 -37.20 42.14 0.06
N LEU A 139 -38.35 42.12 0.73
CA LEU A 139 -38.49 42.04 2.18
C LEU A 139 -39.27 40.77 2.52
N LYS A 140 -38.68 39.88 3.32
CA LYS A 140 -39.37 38.74 3.92
C LYS A 140 -39.66 39.04 5.39
N ILE A 141 -40.87 38.75 5.83
CA ILE A 141 -41.30 38.82 7.23
C ILE A 141 -41.87 37.46 7.61
N ASP A 142 -41.28 36.85 8.63
CA ASP A 142 -41.67 35.57 9.22
C ASP A 142 -41.39 35.62 10.73
N VAL A 143 -42.35 36.04 11.54
CA VAL A 143 -42.10 36.31 12.96
C VAL A 143 -43.16 35.69 13.85
N GLU A 144 -43.69 34.54 13.41
CA GLU A 144 -44.57 33.65 14.18
C GLU A 144 -45.76 34.39 14.81
N GLY A 145 -46.46 35.21 14.00
CA GLY A 145 -47.66 35.93 14.39
C GLY A 145 -47.44 37.40 14.79
N PHE A 146 -46.20 37.88 14.76
CA PHE A 146 -45.85 39.27 15.09
C PHE A 146 -45.76 40.19 13.85
N GLU A 147 -46.19 39.72 12.67
CA GLU A 147 -45.97 40.40 11.38
C GLU A 147 -46.61 41.79 11.34
N GLY A 148 -47.80 41.93 11.93
CA GLY A 148 -48.50 43.20 12.01
C GLY A 148 -47.73 44.28 12.77
N GLU A 149 -47.05 43.92 13.86
CA GLU A 149 -46.22 44.86 14.63
C GLU A 149 -44.96 45.25 13.86
N VAL A 150 -44.32 44.31 13.16
CA VAL A 150 -43.19 44.60 12.26
C VAL A 150 -43.61 45.61 11.19
N LEU A 151 -44.75 45.39 10.55
CA LEU A 151 -45.29 46.27 9.50
C LEU A 151 -45.69 47.66 10.02
N ARG A 152 -46.20 47.77 11.26
CA ARG A 152 -46.46 49.07 11.91
C ARG A 152 -45.17 49.88 12.14
N GLY A 153 -44.03 49.22 12.29
CA GLY A 153 -42.71 49.83 12.42
C GLY A 153 -42.04 50.21 11.09
N MET A 154 -42.70 49.98 9.95
CA MET A 154 -42.18 50.30 8.63
C MET A 154 -42.52 51.74 8.22
N ASP A 155 -41.57 52.38 7.52
CA ASP A 155 -41.82 53.61 6.79
C ASP A 155 -41.49 53.37 5.31
N TRP A 156 -42.54 53.23 4.49
CA TRP A 156 -42.44 52.90 3.07
C TRP A 156 -41.84 54.02 2.22
N SER A 157 -41.73 55.25 2.76
CA SER A 157 -41.04 56.36 2.10
C SER A 157 -39.52 56.32 2.33
N VAL A 158 -39.09 55.69 3.42
CA VAL A 158 -37.68 55.47 3.77
C VAL A 158 -37.15 54.20 3.11
N CYS A 159 -37.91 53.12 3.18
CA CYS A 159 -37.53 51.82 2.64
C CYS A 159 -38.64 51.30 1.73
N ARG A 160 -38.28 51.07 0.47
CA ARG A 160 -39.22 50.68 -0.58
C ARG A 160 -38.80 49.37 -1.25
N PRO A 161 -39.06 48.21 -0.61
CA PRO A 161 -38.86 46.91 -1.24
C PRO A 161 -39.64 46.76 -2.55
N TRP A 162 -39.07 46.13 -3.58
CA TRP A 162 -39.84 45.86 -4.81
C TRP A 162 -40.91 44.79 -4.56
N ILE A 163 -40.56 43.77 -3.78
CA ILE A 163 -41.43 42.64 -3.42
C ILE A 163 -41.48 42.52 -1.89
N VAL A 164 -42.67 42.32 -1.33
CA VAL A 164 -42.88 42.06 0.09
C VAL A 164 -43.53 40.70 0.24
N VAL A 165 -42.88 39.82 1.00
CA VAL A 165 -43.34 38.47 1.31
C VAL A 165 -43.60 38.40 2.81
N VAL A 166 -44.84 38.12 3.19
CA VAL A 166 -45.25 38.10 4.60
C VAL A 166 -45.92 36.77 4.90
N GLU A 167 -45.49 36.11 5.97
CA GLU A 167 -46.22 34.95 6.49
C GLU A 167 -47.65 35.38 6.86
N ALA A 168 -48.63 34.61 6.43
CA ALA A 168 -50.03 35.00 6.46
C ALA A 168 -50.91 34.01 7.21
N THR A 169 -50.32 33.18 8.06
CA THR A 169 -50.97 32.14 8.85
C THR A 169 -50.81 32.39 10.34
N LEU A 170 -51.73 31.87 11.16
CA LEU A 170 -51.48 31.78 12.59
C LEU A 170 -50.38 30.73 12.85
N PRO A 171 -49.59 30.86 13.93
CA PRO A 171 -48.54 29.90 14.25
C PRO A 171 -49.04 28.46 14.22
N ASN A 172 -48.31 27.57 13.55
CA ASN A 172 -48.65 26.16 13.38
C ASN A 172 -50.09 25.89 12.87
N SER A 173 -50.65 26.78 12.05
CA SER A 173 -52.03 26.70 11.56
C SER A 173 -52.14 26.98 10.06
N ARG A 174 -53.22 26.48 9.46
CA ARG A 174 -53.63 26.83 8.08
C ARG A 174 -54.59 28.01 8.02
N VAL A 175 -54.96 28.56 9.18
CA VAL A 175 -55.88 29.69 9.28
C VAL A 175 -55.11 30.96 8.98
N SER A 176 -55.59 31.74 8.00
CA SER A 176 -54.90 32.96 7.61
C SER A 176 -55.15 34.12 8.57
N ASN A 177 -54.11 34.91 8.88
CA ASN A 177 -54.17 36.10 9.73
C ASN A 177 -54.06 37.44 8.94
N HIS A 178 -53.94 37.39 7.60
CA HIS A 178 -53.59 38.56 6.77
C HIS A 178 -54.52 39.76 6.93
N ALA A 179 -55.81 39.53 7.20
CA ALA A 179 -56.78 40.61 7.40
C ALA A 179 -56.37 41.60 8.50
N SER A 180 -55.53 41.17 9.45
CA SER A 180 -55.04 42.01 10.55
C SER A 180 -53.95 43.02 10.15
N TRP A 181 -53.24 42.77 9.04
CA TRP A 181 -52.06 43.55 8.65
C TRP A 181 -52.02 43.95 7.17
N GLU A 182 -52.82 43.34 6.28
CA GLU A 182 -52.75 43.55 4.83
C GLU A 182 -52.87 45.02 4.41
N GLN A 183 -53.71 45.80 5.10
CA GLN A 183 -53.87 47.23 4.82
C GLN A 183 -52.60 48.06 5.10
N LEU A 184 -51.70 47.58 5.98
CA LEU A 184 -50.42 48.23 6.24
C LEU A 184 -49.46 48.09 5.05
N VAL A 185 -49.66 47.09 4.19
CA VAL A 185 -48.91 46.87 2.95
C VAL A 185 -49.67 47.46 1.76
N ALA A 186 -50.89 46.98 1.51
CA ALA A 186 -51.69 47.35 0.35
C ALA A 186 -52.07 48.84 0.33
N GLY A 187 -52.32 49.44 1.51
CA GLY A 187 -52.61 50.87 1.65
C GLY A 187 -51.42 51.78 1.26
N HIS A 188 -50.22 51.22 1.10
CA HIS A 188 -49.02 51.95 0.73
C HIS A 188 -48.56 51.65 -0.70
N GLY A 189 -49.46 51.30 -1.61
CA GLY A 189 -49.14 51.11 -3.04
C GLY A 189 -48.38 49.82 -3.32
N TYR A 190 -48.82 48.73 -2.69
CA TYR A 190 -48.38 47.37 -2.98
C TYR A 190 -49.57 46.55 -3.40
N THR A 191 -49.47 45.87 -4.54
CA THR A 191 -50.55 45.03 -5.05
C THR A 191 -50.29 43.57 -4.73
N PHE A 192 -51.29 42.87 -4.18
CA PHE A 192 -51.26 41.42 -3.95
C PHE A 192 -51.09 40.65 -5.26
N ARG A 193 -50.23 39.62 -5.25
CA ARG A 193 -49.94 38.79 -6.42
C ARG A 193 -50.17 37.30 -6.20
N TYR A 194 -49.71 36.76 -5.08
CA TYR A 194 -49.75 35.32 -4.87
C TYR A 194 -49.87 34.93 -3.39
N PHE A 195 -50.47 33.77 -3.15
CA PHE A 195 -50.49 33.11 -1.84
C PHE A 195 -50.06 31.66 -2.03
N ASP A 196 -48.95 31.26 -1.40
CA ASP A 196 -48.35 29.92 -1.56
C ASP A 196 -48.91 28.88 -0.56
N GLY A 197 -49.92 29.26 0.23
CA GLY A 197 -50.47 28.46 1.32
C GLY A 197 -49.94 28.86 2.71
N LEU A 198 -48.83 29.60 2.76
CA LEU A 198 -48.18 30.10 3.97
C LEU A 198 -47.93 31.61 3.89
N ASN A 199 -47.26 32.05 2.82
CA ASN A 199 -46.86 33.43 2.58
C ASN A 199 -47.72 34.12 1.53
N ARG A 200 -47.96 35.42 1.72
CA ARG A 200 -48.54 36.32 0.72
C ARG A 200 -47.47 37.21 0.11
N TYR A 201 -47.52 37.35 -1.21
CA TYR A 201 -46.60 38.14 -2.02
C TYR A 201 -47.30 39.40 -2.49
N TYR A 202 -46.66 40.54 -2.27
CA TYR A 202 -47.08 41.84 -2.74
C TYR A 202 -45.96 42.49 -3.52
N VAL A 203 -46.31 43.23 -4.57
CA VAL A 203 -45.35 43.91 -5.44
C VAL A 203 -45.66 45.39 -5.44
N ALA A 204 -44.62 46.21 -5.29
CA ALA A 204 -44.75 47.66 -5.33
C ALA A 204 -45.31 48.10 -6.69
N ASP A 205 -46.24 49.07 -6.70
CA ASP A 205 -46.94 49.45 -7.92
C ASP A 205 -46.01 49.97 -9.03
N GLU A 206 -44.88 50.57 -8.65
CA GLU A 206 -43.81 51.00 -9.57
C GLU A 206 -43.02 49.85 -10.22
N HIS A 207 -43.17 48.62 -9.71
CA HIS A 207 -42.52 47.39 -10.19
C HIS A 207 -43.55 46.35 -10.65
N ALA A 208 -44.68 46.81 -11.19
CA ALA A 208 -45.79 45.95 -11.59
C ALA A 208 -45.39 44.81 -12.55
N GLU A 209 -44.33 45.00 -13.36
CA GLU A 209 -43.75 44.00 -14.25
C GLU A 209 -43.29 42.72 -13.53
N LEU A 210 -42.84 42.84 -12.27
CA LEU A 210 -42.43 41.68 -11.46
C LEU A 210 -43.64 40.84 -11.04
N GLY A 211 -44.81 41.49 -10.94
CA GLY A 211 -46.07 40.84 -10.54
C GLY A 211 -46.53 39.77 -11.52
N GLU A 212 -46.21 39.90 -12.82
CA GLU A 212 -46.57 38.90 -13.83
C GLU A 212 -45.84 37.57 -13.64
N GLN A 213 -44.64 37.60 -13.03
CA GLN A 213 -43.85 36.41 -12.72
C GLN A 213 -44.36 35.68 -11.46
N LEU A 214 -45.15 36.37 -10.63
CA LEU A 214 -45.65 35.90 -9.33
C LEU A 214 -47.16 35.63 -9.37
N THR A 215 -47.64 34.88 -10.35
CA THR A 215 -49.08 34.53 -10.44
C THR A 215 -49.37 33.06 -10.17
N VAL A 216 -48.34 32.21 -10.23
CA VAL A 216 -48.44 30.75 -10.10
C VAL A 216 -47.31 30.22 -9.24
N GLN A 217 -47.54 29.06 -8.61
CA GLN A 217 -46.53 28.36 -7.80
C GLN A 217 -45.24 28.08 -8.59
N ALA A 218 -44.16 27.80 -7.85
CA ALA A 218 -42.99 27.13 -8.39
C ALA A 218 -43.42 25.82 -9.07
N ASN A 219 -42.87 25.55 -10.25
CA ASN A 219 -43.26 24.44 -11.10
C ASN A 219 -42.09 23.97 -11.99
N VAL A 220 -42.38 23.02 -12.89
CA VAL A 220 -41.37 22.36 -13.73
C VAL A 220 -40.60 23.31 -14.65
N PHE A 221 -41.08 24.53 -14.89
CA PHE A 221 -40.40 25.53 -15.72
C PHE A 221 -39.33 26.33 -14.98
N ASP A 222 -39.19 26.17 -13.66
CA ASP A 222 -38.22 26.92 -12.85
C ASP A 222 -36.83 26.26 -12.75
N ASP A 223 -36.67 25.03 -13.27
CA ASP A 223 -35.42 24.26 -13.23
C ASP A 223 -34.73 24.32 -11.86
N TYR A 224 -35.42 23.86 -10.81
CA TYR A 224 -34.89 23.86 -9.45
C TYR A 224 -34.94 22.48 -8.78
N ILE A 225 -34.07 22.31 -7.79
CA ILE A 225 -34.08 21.19 -6.85
C ILE A 225 -33.98 21.74 -5.42
N SER A 226 -34.46 20.98 -4.43
CA SER A 226 -34.27 21.36 -3.03
C SER A 226 -32.82 21.13 -2.58
N HIS A 227 -32.36 21.94 -1.63
CA HIS A 227 -31.06 21.79 -0.99
C HIS A 227 -30.88 20.39 -0.37
N HIS A 228 -31.94 19.83 0.22
CA HIS A 228 -31.92 18.47 0.77
C HIS A 228 -31.69 17.41 -0.31
N LEU A 229 -32.30 17.57 -1.49
CA LEU A 229 -32.09 16.66 -2.62
C LEU A 229 -30.68 16.78 -3.18
N ASP A 230 -30.17 18.00 -3.40
CA ASP A 230 -28.77 18.24 -3.81
C ASP A 230 -27.78 17.62 -2.82
N LYS A 231 -28.00 17.83 -1.51
CA LYS A 231 -27.18 17.26 -0.45
C LYS A 231 -27.21 15.73 -0.47
N ALA A 232 -28.38 15.12 -0.64
CA ALA A 232 -28.53 13.67 -0.72
C ALA A 232 -27.83 13.10 -1.97
N TRP A 233 -27.94 13.75 -3.13
CA TRP A 233 -27.25 13.33 -4.35
C TRP A 233 -25.73 13.39 -4.21
N ARG A 234 -25.18 14.48 -3.67
CA ARG A 234 -23.73 14.60 -3.41
C ARG A 234 -23.23 13.51 -2.45
N GLN A 235 -24.02 13.20 -1.41
CA GLN A 235 -23.68 12.13 -0.47
C GLN A 235 -23.70 10.75 -1.14
N ALA A 236 -24.69 10.50 -2.00
CA ALA A 236 -24.80 9.26 -2.76
C ALA A 236 -23.65 9.09 -3.76
N GLU A 237 -23.27 10.15 -4.47
CA GLU A 237 -22.10 10.15 -5.37
C GLU A 237 -20.81 9.86 -4.61
N ALA A 238 -20.57 10.56 -3.50
CA ALA A 238 -19.40 10.33 -2.67
C ALA A 238 -19.36 8.91 -2.08
N ALA A 239 -20.52 8.35 -1.71
CA ALA A 239 -20.61 6.97 -1.27
C ALA A 239 -20.32 5.98 -2.40
N GLY A 240 -20.84 6.24 -3.61
CA GLY A 240 -20.56 5.44 -4.79
C GLY A 240 -19.06 5.42 -5.16
N GLN A 241 -18.40 6.56 -5.07
CA GLN A 241 -16.94 6.66 -5.27
C GLN A 241 -16.16 5.81 -4.25
N ARG A 242 -16.49 5.93 -2.96
CA ARG A 242 -15.86 5.10 -1.91
C ARG A 242 -16.07 3.61 -2.13
N VAL A 243 -17.27 3.19 -2.56
CA VAL A 243 -17.54 1.78 -2.87
C VAL A 243 -16.71 1.31 -4.06
N ALA A 244 -16.60 2.13 -5.11
CA ALA A 244 -15.78 1.79 -6.28
C ALA A 244 -14.29 1.66 -5.92
N GLU A 245 -13.75 2.55 -5.08
CA GLU A 245 -12.39 2.49 -4.57
C GLU A 245 -12.15 1.20 -3.77
N GLN A 246 -13.03 0.88 -2.82
CA GLN A 246 -12.93 -0.36 -2.02
C GLN A 246 -13.03 -1.63 -2.88
N GLN A 247 -13.88 -1.61 -3.91
CA GLN A 247 -13.99 -2.74 -4.85
C GLN A 247 -12.71 -2.92 -5.67
N ALA A 248 -12.10 -1.83 -6.13
CA ALA A 248 -10.84 -1.88 -6.86
C ALA A 248 -9.70 -2.42 -5.98
N GLU A 249 -9.61 -1.97 -4.73
CA GLU A 249 -8.65 -2.50 -3.74
C GLU A 249 -8.85 -3.98 -3.49
N ALA A 250 -10.09 -4.41 -3.21
CA ALA A 250 -10.42 -5.82 -2.99
C ALA A 250 -10.12 -6.70 -4.21
N GLN A 251 -10.36 -6.21 -5.43
CA GLN A 251 -10.00 -6.91 -6.66
C GLN A 251 -8.48 -7.03 -6.84
N ALA A 252 -7.72 -5.99 -6.53
CA ALA A 252 -6.27 -6.02 -6.58
C ALA A 252 -5.69 -7.02 -5.56
N GLU A 253 -6.20 -7.03 -4.33
CA GLU A 253 -5.80 -8.00 -3.30
C GLU A 253 -6.16 -9.43 -3.70
N ALA A 254 -7.36 -9.65 -4.24
CA ALA A 254 -7.79 -10.96 -4.74
C ALA A 254 -6.90 -11.44 -5.89
N ALA A 255 -6.51 -10.56 -6.81
CA ALA A 255 -5.59 -10.88 -7.90
C ALA A 255 -4.19 -11.25 -7.36
N GLN A 256 -3.66 -10.51 -6.39
CA GLN A 256 -2.38 -10.83 -5.75
C GLN A 256 -2.44 -12.15 -4.96
N ALA A 257 -3.56 -12.42 -4.28
CA ALA A 257 -3.78 -13.69 -3.59
C ALA A 257 -3.85 -14.86 -4.58
N ALA A 258 -4.55 -14.70 -5.70
CA ALA A 258 -4.63 -15.69 -6.77
C ALA A 258 -3.26 -15.99 -7.39
N GLN A 259 -2.45 -14.95 -7.67
CA GLN A 259 -1.09 -15.13 -8.18
C GLN A 259 -0.21 -15.90 -7.19
N ARG A 260 -0.23 -15.52 -5.90
CA ARG A 260 0.51 -16.23 -4.85
C ARG A 260 0.08 -17.69 -4.72
N ALA A 261 -1.21 -17.97 -4.83
CA ALA A 261 -1.73 -19.34 -4.80
C ALA A 261 -1.20 -20.15 -5.99
N ALA A 262 -1.22 -19.58 -7.21
CA ALA A 262 -0.67 -20.23 -8.40
C ALA A 262 0.84 -20.50 -8.28
N ASP A 263 1.61 -19.55 -7.76
CA ASP A 263 3.06 -19.71 -7.54
C ASP A 263 3.34 -20.83 -6.52
N LEU A 264 2.57 -20.89 -5.43
CA LEU A 264 2.67 -21.94 -4.41
C LEU A 264 2.29 -23.31 -4.96
N GLU A 265 1.25 -23.40 -5.78
CA GLU A 265 0.86 -24.64 -6.47
C GLU A 265 1.97 -25.13 -7.40
N GLY A 266 2.59 -24.23 -8.17
CA GLY A 266 3.75 -24.54 -9.01
C GLY A 266 4.93 -25.07 -8.20
N ALA A 267 5.29 -24.39 -7.11
CA ALA A 267 6.36 -24.83 -6.21
C ALA A 267 6.07 -26.20 -5.58
N LEU A 268 4.81 -26.47 -5.20
CA LEU A 268 4.39 -27.75 -4.65
C LEU A 268 4.50 -28.88 -5.69
N GLN A 269 4.12 -28.63 -6.95
CA GLN A 269 4.28 -29.59 -8.03
C GLN A 269 5.74 -29.92 -8.30
N ASP A 270 6.61 -28.90 -8.30
CA ASP A 270 8.04 -29.07 -8.47
C ASP A 270 8.67 -29.85 -7.32
N ALA A 271 8.31 -29.54 -6.07
CA ALA A 271 8.74 -30.29 -4.90
C ALA A 271 8.30 -31.76 -4.98
N ARG A 272 7.04 -32.02 -5.36
CA ARG A 272 6.53 -33.39 -5.58
C ARG A 272 7.32 -34.13 -6.66
N ARG A 273 7.70 -33.45 -7.75
CA ARG A 273 8.53 -34.04 -8.82
C ARG A 273 9.92 -34.41 -8.30
N GLN A 274 10.57 -33.52 -7.54
CA GLN A 274 11.87 -33.79 -6.92
C GLN A 274 11.79 -34.97 -5.93
N THR A 275 10.75 -35.01 -5.09
CA THR A 275 10.54 -36.15 -4.18
C THR A 275 10.40 -37.46 -4.93
N ARG A 276 9.63 -37.50 -6.03
CA ARG A 276 9.50 -38.71 -6.87
C ARG A 276 10.86 -39.15 -7.43
N LEU A 277 11.62 -38.22 -8.00
CA LEU A 277 12.95 -38.53 -8.54
C LEU A 277 13.89 -39.08 -7.46
N ALA A 278 13.90 -38.48 -6.26
CA ALA A 278 14.71 -38.95 -5.15
C ALA A 278 14.27 -40.35 -4.65
N VAL A 279 12.96 -40.64 -4.67
CA VAL A 279 12.44 -41.97 -4.34
C VAL A 279 12.87 -43.00 -5.39
N ASP A 280 12.80 -42.66 -6.68
CA ASP A 280 13.24 -43.55 -7.76
C ASP A 280 14.75 -43.81 -7.69
N GLU A 281 15.55 -42.78 -7.43
CA GLU A 281 17.01 -42.89 -7.24
C GLU A 281 17.35 -43.76 -6.02
N ALA A 282 16.65 -43.56 -4.90
CA ALA A 282 16.83 -44.39 -3.70
C ALA A 282 16.49 -45.87 -3.98
N ALA A 283 15.44 -46.14 -4.75
CA ALA A 283 15.07 -47.50 -5.16
C ALA A 283 16.14 -48.14 -6.06
N GLN A 284 16.73 -47.37 -6.99
CA GLN A 284 17.84 -47.85 -7.83
C GLN A 284 19.07 -48.18 -7.00
N LEU A 285 19.50 -47.28 -6.11
CA LEU A 285 20.63 -47.50 -5.22
C LEU A 285 20.42 -48.71 -4.31
N GLN A 286 19.19 -48.92 -3.83
CA GLN A 286 18.85 -50.09 -3.02
C GLN A 286 18.94 -51.40 -3.82
N ALA A 287 18.53 -51.39 -5.08
CA ALA A 287 18.68 -52.55 -5.98
C ALA A 287 20.15 -52.83 -6.31
N GLU A 288 20.95 -51.79 -6.57
CA GLU A 288 22.41 -51.92 -6.79
C GLU A 288 23.12 -52.47 -5.54
N LEU A 289 22.80 -51.93 -4.36
CA LEU A 289 23.33 -52.42 -3.09
C LEU A 289 23.04 -53.91 -2.94
N HIS A 290 21.78 -54.33 -3.14
CA HIS A 290 21.39 -55.73 -3.07
C HIS A 290 22.16 -56.60 -4.06
N GLN A 291 22.38 -56.13 -5.28
CA GLN A 291 23.18 -56.84 -6.28
C GLN A 291 24.66 -56.96 -5.86
N THR A 292 25.24 -55.91 -5.29
CA THR A 292 26.62 -55.96 -4.79
C THR A 292 26.79 -56.88 -3.59
N GLU A 293 25.82 -56.90 -2.67
CA GLU A 293 25.77 -57.84 -1.55
C GLU A 293 25.72 -59.29 -2.05
N GLN A 294 24.86 -59.59 -3.02
CA GLN A 294 24.79 -60.91 -3.65
C GLN A 294 26.14 -61.31 -4.29
N ARG A 295 26.77 -60.41 -5.05
CA ARG A 295 28.09 -60.67 -5.64
C ARG A 295 29.17 -60.92 -4.59
N ALA A 296 29.14 -60.21 -3.47
CA ALA A 296 30.07 -60.40 -2.37
C ALA A 296 29.89 -61.80 -1.74
N LEU A 297 28.64 -62.21 -1.50
CA LEU A 297 28.31 -63.55 -1.00
C LEU A 297 28.75 -64.65 -1.98
N ASP A 298 28.52 -64.47 -3.29
CA ASP A 298 28.95 -65.42 -4.32
C ASP A 298 30.47 -65.56 -4.36
N PHE A 299 31.20 -64.44 -4.27
CA PHE A 299 32.66 -64.42 -4.24
C PHE A 299 33.22 -65.07 -2.98
N GLU A 300 32.61 -64.84 -1.82
CA GLU A 300 32.96 -65.51 -0.57
C GLU A 300 32.76 -67.04 -0.68
N ALA A 301 31.63 -67.47 -1.26
CA ALA A 301 31.39 -68.88 -1.54
C ALA A 301 32.43 -69.47 -2.51
N GLU A 302 32.87 -68.72 -3.52
CA GLU A 302 33.92 -69.13 -4.44
C GLU A 302 35.30 -69.22 -3.77
N LEU A 303 35.65 -68.26 -2.91
CA LEU A 303 36.86 -68.32 -2.10
C LEU A 303 36.87 -69.55 -1.20
N HIS A 304 35.76 -69.86 -0.54
CA HIS A 304 35.62 -71.08 0.26
C HIS A 304 35.82 -72.35 -0.59
N ARG A 305 35.24 -72.42 -1.80
CA ARG A 305 35.45 -73.53 -2.73
C ARG A 305 36.91 -73.66 -3.15
N SER A 306 37.57 -72.55 -3.52
CA SER A 306 38.99 -72.51 -3.89
C SER A 306 39.89 -72.93 -2.74
N ALA A 307 39.62 -72.46 -1.52
CA ALA A 307 40.37 -72.84 -0.32
C ALA A 307 40.22 -74.34 -0.01
N ALA A 308 39.00 -74.88 -0.11
CA ALA A 308 38.75 -76.31 0.04
C ALA A 308 39.48 -77.15 -1.02
N TRP A 309 39.48 -76.67 -2.29
CA TRP A 309 40.23 -77.30 -3.37
C TRP A 309 41.74 -77.27 -3.13
N ALA A 310 42.28 -76.13 -2.72
CA ALA A 310 43.69 -75.96 -2.38
C ALA A 310 44.10 -76.88 -1.22
N GLY A 311 43.29 -76.96 -0.16
CA GLY A 311 43.51 -77.89 0.95
C GLY A 311 43.48 -79.36 0.51
N GLY A 312 42.57 -79.73 -0.40
CA GLY A 312 42.55 -81.07 -1.01
C GLY A 312 43.79 -81.37 -1.85
N LEU A 313 44.33 -80.37 -2.55
CA LEU A 313 45.57 -80.47 -3.32
C LEU A 313 46.80 -80.60 -2.42
N GLU A 314 46.83 -79.85 -1.32
CA GLU A 314 47.86 -79.94 -0.29
C GLU A 314 47.84 -81.32 0.37
N GLN A 315 46.67 -81.85 0.74
CA GLN A 315 46.55 -83.22 1.25
C GLN A 315 47.03 -84.27 0.24
N LYS A 316 46.70 -84.11 -1.05
CA LYS A 316 47.23 -84.97 -2.11
C LYS A 316 48.75 -84.87 -2.22
N LEU A 317 49.32 -83.67 -2.17
CA LEU A 317 50.77 -83.46 -2.17
C LEU A 317 51.45 -84.09 -0.95
N LEU A 318 50.89 -83.91 0.25
CA LEU A 318 51.39 -84.52 1.48
C LEU A 318 51.29 -86.05 1.43
N ALA A 319 50.19 -86.62 0.94
CA ALA A 319 50.04 -88.06 0.74
C ALA A 319 51.03 -88.60 -0.29
N MET A 320 51.25 -87.85 -1.39
CA MET A 320 52.28 -88.18 -2.38
C MET A 320 53.69 -88.11 -1.77
N GLN A 321 53.98 -87.11 -0.93
CA GLN A 321 55.24 -86.97 -0.21
C GLN A 321 55.47 -88.06 0.85
N ALA A 322 54.40 -88.57 1.46
CA ALA A 322 54.43 -89.66 2.44
C ALA A 322 54.47 -91.05 1.79
N SER A 323 54.16 -91.17 0.49
CA SER A 323 54.18 -92.44 -0.24
C SER A 323 55.57 -93.05 -0.34
N SER A 324 55.63 -94.38 -0.32
CA SER A 324 56.86 -95.18 -0.33
C SER A 324 57.75 -94.87 -1.54
N SER A 325 57.14 -94.59 -2.69
CA SER A 325 57.84 -94.23 -3.94
C SER A 325 58.52 -92.86 -3.88
N TRP A 326 57.99 -91.89 -3.14
CA TRP A 326 58.60 -90.58 -2.95
C TRP A 326 59.80 -90.63 -1.98
N ARG A 327 59.75 -91.50 -0.97
CA ARG A 327 60.90 -91.73 -0.07
C ARG A 327 62.03 -92.51 -0.76
N LEU A 328 61.71 -93.49 -1.60
CA LEU A 328 62.69 -94.28 -2.36
C LEU A 328 63.46 -93.46 -3.43
N THR A 329 62.82 -92.43 -4.00
CA THR A 329 63.44 -91.55 -5.03
C THR A 329 64.14 -90.32 -4.44
N ALA A 330 64.24 -90.20 -3.12
CA ALA A 330 64.95 -89.12 -2.42
C ALA A 330 66.44 -88.97 -2.84
N PRO A 331 67.26 -90.03 -2.95
CA PRO A 331 68.67 -89.88 -3.37
C PRO A 331 68.79 -89.41 -4.84
N LEU A 332 67.90 -89.84 -5.73
CA LEU A 332 67.87 -89.41 -7.14
C LEU A 332 67.45 -87.94 -7.31
N ARG A 333 66.68 -87.39 -6.36
CA ARG A 333 66.30 -85.96 -6.36
C ARG A 333 67.32 -85.06 -5.68
N LEU A 334 68.11 -85.58 -4.76
CA LEU A 334 69.29 -84.88 -4.25
C LEU A 334 70.33 -84.67 -5.38
N LEU A 335 70.41 -85.61 -6.32
CA LEU A 335 71.22 -85.54 -7.54
C LEU A 335 70.66 -84.58 -8.62
N CYS A 336 69.37 -84.22 -8.55
CA CYS A 336 68.73 -83.25 -9.43
C CYS A 336 68.31 -81.94 -8.73
N ARG A 337 68.91 -81.60 -7.57
CA ARG A 337 68.70 -80.31 -6.90
C ARG A 337 69.59 -79.22 -7.50
N ARG A 338 69.00 -78.29 -8.24
CA ARG A 338 69.49 -76.90 -8.35
C ARG A 338 69.23 -76.22 -6.99
N GLY A 339 70.28 -76.02 -6.19
CA GLY A 339 70.15 -75.44 -4.85
C GLY A 339 71.47 -75.35 -4.07
N GLU A 340 71.40 -74.71 -2.90
CA GLU A 340 72.47 -73.99 -2.20
C GLU A 340 73.71 -74.78 -1.73
N GLY A 341 73.77 -76.10 -1.93
CA GLY A 341 74.87 -76.98 -1.48
C GLY A 341 75.90 -77.40 -2.55
N SER A 342 75.84 -76.87 -3.77
CA SER A 342 76.73 -77.25 -4.89
C SER A 342 78.12 -76.60 -4.82
N LEU A 343 79.19 -77.35 -5.17
CA LEU A 343 80.60 -76.91 -5.22
C LEU A 343 80.84 -75.60 -6.01
N LEU A 344 79.95 -75.24 -6.95
CA LEU A 344 79.99 -73.98 -7.69
C LEU A 344 79.65 -72.73 -6.84
N SER A 345 78.94 -72.88 -5.71
CA SER A 345 78.63 -71.76 -4.80
C SER A 345 79.76 -71.48 -3.78
N LEU A 346 80.63 -72.46 -3.50
CA LEU A 346 81.86 -72.28 -2.73
C LEU A 346 82.90 -71.43 -3.50
N ALA A 347 82.97 -71.60 -4.82
CA ALA A 347 83.78 -70.74 -5.69
C ALA A 347 83.24 -69.30 -5.79
N ARG A 348 81.92 -69.11 -5.64
CA ARG A 348 81.26 -67.78 -5.68
C ARG A 348 81.41 -66.97 -4.40
N ARG A 349 81.59 -67.62 -3.23
CA ARG A 349 81.87 -66.91 -1.96
C ARG A 349 83.26 -66.28 -1.90
N ARG A 350 84.25 -66.77 -2.66
CA ARG A 350 85.58 -66.12 -2.77
C ARG A 350 85.67 -65.03 -3.85
N ALA A 351 84.70 -64.90 -4.75
CA ALA A 351 84.72 -63.90 -5.84
C ALA A 351 84.23 -62.48 -5.42
N ARG A 352 83.63 -62.33 -4.23
CA ARG A 352 83.12 -61.02 -3.75
C ARG A 352 84.22 -60.00 -3.38
N GLY A 353 85.48 -60.44 -3.26
CA GLY A 353 86.64 -59.54 -3.08
C GLY A 353 87.28 -59.01 -4.36
N ALA A 354 86.92 -59.56 -5.54
CA ALA A 354 87.52 -59.18 -6.83
C ALA A 354 86.69 -58.10 -7.56
N VAL A 355 85.37 -58.12 -7.43
CA VAL A 355 84.46 -57.17 -8.13
C VAL A 355 84.59 -55.73 -7.59
N ARG A 356 84.88 -55.55 -6.30
CA ARG A 356 85.17 -54.23 -5.71
C ARG A 356 86.50 -53.61 -6.20
N ARG A 357 87.45 -54.44 -6.64
CA ARG A 357 88.74 -54.01 -7.20
C ARG A 357 88.64 -53.71 -8.70
N ALA A 358 87.82 -54.45 -9.43
CA ALA A 358 87.54 -54.20 -10.85
C ALA A 358 86.72 -52.92 -11.10
N ALA A 359 85.76 -52.59 -10.22
CA ALA A 359 84.92 -51.38 -10.38
C ALA A 359 85.69 -50.05 -10.17
N ARG A 360 86.75 -50.05 -9.35
CA ARG A 360 87.66 -48.88 -9.19
C ARG A 360 88.68 -48.77 -10.32
N TRP A 361 89.02 -49.88 -10.96
CA TRP A 361 89.95 -49.93 -12.10
C TRP A 361 89.27 -49.51 -13.41
N LEU A 362 87.96 -49.72 -13.55
CA LEU A 362 87.21 -49.34 -14.75
C LEU A 362 86.86 -47.83 -14.81
N SER A 363 86.89 -47.10 -13.68
CA SER A 363 86.59 -45.66 -13.64
C SER A 363 87.79 -44.76 -13.96
N SER A 364 88.99 -45.31 -14.15
CA SER A 364 90.24 -44.56 -14.39
C SER A 364 90.74 -44.57 -15.85
N ARG A 365 90.02 -45.21 -16.79
CA ARG A 365 90.41 -45.26 -18.21
C ARG A 365 89.40 -44.54 -19.12
N GLN A 366 89.72 -43.31 -19.48
CA GLN A 366 88.85 -42.36 -20.22
C GLN A 366 88.47 -42.85 -21.63
N ALA A 367 89.30 -43.69 -22.27
CA ALA A 367 89.05 -44.24 -23.60
C ALA A 367 87.88 -45.26 -23.65
N LEU A 368 87.67 -46.04 -22.59
CA LEU A 368 86.58 -47.03 -22.50
C LEU A 368 85.21 -46.38 -22.23
N ARG A 369 85.20 -45.19 -21.62
CA ARG A 369 83.98 -44.43 -21.34
C ARG A 369 83.30 -43.93 -22.62
N ARG A 370 84.06 -43.59 -23.66
CA ARG A 370 83.51 -43.13 -24.95
C ARG A 370 82.95 -44.25 -25.83
N LEU A 371 83.36 -45.50 -25.61
CA LEU A 371 82.93 -46.66 -26.39
C LEU A 371 81.71 -47.38 -25.79
N LEU A 372 81.54 -47.36 -24.46
CA LEU A 372 80.48 -48.12 -23.77
C LEU A 372 79.20 -47.34 -23.47
N LEU A 373 79.24 -46.00 -23.44
CA LEU A 373 78.05 -45.17 -23.22
C LEU A 373 77.01 -45.24 -24.35
N PRO A 374 77.37 -45.33 -25.65
CA PRO A 374 76.38 -45.49 -26.73
C PRO A 374 75.68 -46.86 -26.74
N LEU A 375 76.35 -47.92 -26.27
CA LEU A 375 75.81 -49.29 -26.22
C LEU A 375 74.83 -49.51 -25.05
N LEU A 376 75.00 -48.76 -23.95
CA LEU A 376 74.12 -48.81 -22.77
C LEU A 376 72.84 -47.97 -22.92
N ALA A 377 72.76 -47.08 -23.91
CA ALA A 377 71.55 -46.30 -24.22
C ALA A 377 70.46 -47.12 -24.94
N ARG A 378 70.75 -48.34 -25.38
CA ARG A 378 69.80 -49.25 -26.07
C ARG A 378 68.95 -50.11 -25.11
N PHE A 379 69.19 -50.06 -23.80
CA PHE A 379 68.48 -50.85 -22.79
C PHE A 379 68.14 -50.01 -21.54
N PRO A 380 67.04 -49.25 -21.54
CA PRO A 380 66.76 -48.23 -20.51
C PRO A 380 66.61 -48.79 -19.08
N ALA A 381 66.20 -50.05 -18.91
CA ALA A 381 66.09 -50.69 -17.61
C ALA A 381 67.45 -50.99 -16.94
N THR A 382 68.51 -51.22 -17.73
CA THR A 382 69.86 -51.51 -17.22
C THR A 382 70.65 -50.22 -16.94
N GLN A 383 70.41 -49.15 -17.71
CA GLN A 383 70.96 -47.81 -17.45
C GLN A 383 70.57 -47.28 -16.06
N ALA A 384 69.30 -47.43 -15.66
CA ALA A 384 68.81 -46.99 -14.36
C ALA A 384 69.43 -47.77 -13.18
N ARG A 385 69.84 -49.03 -13.39
CA ARG A 385 70.50 -49.86 -12.37
C ARG A 385 72.00 -49.54 -12.23
N VAL A 386 72.67 -49.26 -13.35
CA VAL A 386 74.08 -48.85 -13.37
C VAL A 386 74.25 -47.45 -12.76
N LEU A 387 73.34 -46.51 -13.07
CA LEU A 387 73.35 -45.17 -12.46
C LEU A 387 73.00 -45.21 -10.96
N ARG A 388 72.06 -46.05 -10.53
CA ARG A 388 71.77 -46.27 -9.09
C ARG A 388 72.95 -46.89 -8.34
N ALA A 389 73.67 -47.83 -8.95
CA ALA A 389 74.89 -48.40 -8.36
C ALA A 389 76.04 -47.39 -8.27
N LEU A 390 76.15 -46.47 -9.25
CA LEU A 390 77.11 -45.35 -9.22
C LEU A 390 76.72 -44.28 -8.19
N ALA A 391 75.43 -44.01 -8.00
CA ALA A 391 74.93 -43.09 -6.97
C ALA A 391 75.08 -43.66 -5.55
N ALA A 392 74.84 -44.96 -5.36
CA ALA A 392 75.04 -45.67 -4.09
C ALA A 392 76.53 -45.85 -3.72
N ALA A 393 77.43 -45.91 -4.71
CA ALA A 393 78.88 -45.89 -4.49
C ALA A 393 79.42 -44.52 -4.07
N LYS A 394 78.61 -43.46 -4.17
CA LYS A 394 78.92 -42.08 -3.77
C LYS A 394 78.24 -41.66 -2.46
N GLY A 395 77.69 -42.61 -1.70
CA GLY A 395 76.72 -42.36 -0.64
C GLY A 395 77.14 -41.36 0.44
N GLY A 396 76.13 -40.61 0.93
CA GLY A 396 76.04 -40.20 2.34
C GLY A 396 75.71 -38.74 2.62
N GLY A 397 74.44 -38.47 3.02
CA GLY A 397 73.99 -37.33 3.84
C GLY A 397 73.63 -36.05 3.07
N GLY A 398 72.53 -35.34 3.30
CA GLY A 398 71.49 -35.42 4.32
C GLY A 398 70.92 -34.00 4.54
N LEU A 399 69.62 -33.94 4.85
CA LEU A 399 68.90 -32.87 5.54
C LEU A 399 68.11 -31.80 4.73
N VAL A 400 66.83 -31.81 5.08
CA VAL A 400 65.69 -30.92 4.86
C VAL A 400 65.88 -29.58 5.58
N GLN A 401 65.36 -28.47 5.05
CA GLN A 401 64.58 -27.47 5.81
C GLN A 401 63.93 -26.36 4.94
N HIS A 402 62.74 -25.94 5.38
CA HIS A 402 61.78 -24.97 4.84
C HIS A 402 62.20 -23.49 4.89
N ALA A 403 61.59 -22.64 4.05
CA ALA A 403 61.22 -21.23 4.34
C ALA A 403 60.13 -20.73 3.32
N PRO A 404 59.41 -19.60 3.52
CA PRO A 404 57.95 -19.59 3.67
C PRO A 404 57.13 -18.79 2.63
N ASP A 405 55.81 -19.04 2.68
CA ASP A 405 54.62 -18.22 2.35
C ASP A 405 54.55 -17.35 1.08
N LEU A 406 53.81 -17.89 0.09
CA LEU A 406 53.23 -17.16 -1.04
C LEU A 406 51.77 -17.65 -1.23
N PRO A 407 50.78 -16.76 -1.44
CA PRO A 407 49.35 -17.10 -1.46
C PRO A 407 48.99 -18.22 -2.44
N TYR A 408 48.12 -19.13 -1.96
CA TYR A 408 47.70 -20.40 -2.59
C TYR A 408 47.32 -20.29 -4.07
N GLN A 409 46.73 -19.18 -4.49
CA GLN A 409 46.22 -18.93 -5.85
C GLN A 409 47.31 -18.77 -6.92
N LEU A 410 48.59 -18.61 -6.56
CA LEU A 410 49.70 -18.42 -7.51
C LEU A 410 50.55 -19.69 -7.74
N ARG A 411 50.22 -20.81 -7.08
CA ARG A 411 50.96 -22.07 -7.20
C ARG A 411 50.59 -22.90 -8.43
N GLU A 412 49.40 -22.69 -8.99
CA GLU A 412 48.88 -23.46 -10.13
C GLU A 412 49.24 -22.87 -11.50
N LEU A 413 49.82 -21.67 -11.54
CA LEU A 413 50.20 -21.04 -12.80
C LEU A 413 51.45 -21.71 -13.42
N PRO A 414 51.45 -21.99 -14.74
CA PRO A 414 52.63 -22.45 -15.46
C PRO A 414 53.82 -21.51 -15.28
N LEU A 415 55.04 -22.05 -15.32
CA LEU A 415 56.28 -21.30 -15.13
C LEU A 415 56.39 -20.06 -16.05
N SER A 416 55.87 -20.15 -17.27
CA SER A 416 55.80 -19.04 -18.24
C SER A 416 54.95 -17.87 -17.75
N ALA A 417 53.81 -18.14 -17.11
CA ALA A 417 52.92 -17.11 -16.58
C ALA A 417 53.52 -16.39 -15.35
N ARG A 418 54.34 -17.09 -14.56
CA ARG A 418 55.06 -16.49 -13.41
C ARG A 418 56.18 -15.55 -13.88
N GLN A 419 56.83 -15.86 -14.99
CA GLN A 419 57.85 -14.99 -15.60
C GLN A 419 57.22 -13.71 -16.15
N VAL A 420 56.09 -13.81 -16.86
CA VAL A 420 55.36 -12.63 -17.38
C VAL A 420 54.86 -11.73 -16.25
N LEU A 421 54.37 -12.31 -15.14
CA LEU A 421 53.94 -11.54 -13.96
C LEU A 421 55.10 -10.82 -13.25
N ALA A 422 56.30 -11.44 -13.24
CA ALA A 422 57.51 -10.81 -12.71
C ALA A 422 58.02 -9.67 -13.61
N ASP A 423 57.87 -9.78 -14.93
CA ASP A 423 58.24 -8.75 -15.89
C ASP A 423 57.27 -7.54 -15.84
N LEU A 424 55.96 -7.80 -15.69
CA LEU A 424 54.95 -6.74 -15.50
C LEU A 424 55.15 -5.97 -14.18
N ARG A 425 55.56 -6.65 -13.10
CA ARG A 425 55.88 -6.00 -11.81
C ARG A 425 57.14 -5.14 -11.87
N ARG A 426 58.10 -5.48 -12.72
CA ARG A 426 59.28 -4.64 -12.99
C ARG A 426 58.95 -3.41 -13.85
N ALA A 427 57.96 -3.51 -14.73
CA ALA A 427 57.51 -2.41 -15.59
C ALA A 427 56.61 -1.38 -14.87
N HIS A 428 56.14 -1.67 -13.66
CA HIS A 428 55.16 -0.84 -12.94
C HIS A 428 55.72 -0.18 -11.65
N GLN A 429 57.05 -0.07 -11.50
CA GLN A 429 57.65 0.77 -10.46
C GLN A 429 57.78 2.22 -10.97
N PRO A 430 57.01 3.18 -10.44
CA PRO A 430 57.13 4.58 -10.80
C PRO A 430 58.40 5.17 -10.19
N THR A 431 59.22 5.82 -11.00
CA THR A 431 60.31 6.70 -10.58
C THR A 431 59.76 7.88 -9.80
N GLU A 432 60.24 8.05 -8.57
CA GLU A 432 60.06 9.26 -7.77
C GLU A 432 60.74 10.45 -8.46
N HIS A 433 59.93 11.45 -8.81
CA HIS A 433 60.27 12.86 -8.84
C HIS A 433 59.08 13.68 -8.37
#